data_AF-A0A8T2UQ61-F1
#
_entry.id   AF-A0A8T2UQ61-F1
#
_cell.length_a   1.000
_cell.length_b   1.000
_cell.length_c   1.000
_cell.angle_alpha   90.00
_cell.angle_beta   90.00
_cell.angle_gamma   90.00
#
_symmetry.space_group_name_H-M   'P 1'
#
loop_
_entity.id
_entity.type
_entity.pdbx_description
1 polymer ?
#
loop_
_entity_poly.entity_id
_entity_poly.type
_entity_poly.pdbx_seq_one_letter_code
_entity_poly.pdbx_strand_id
1 'polypeptide(L)'
;MPLLKRRPYNLCGPPNDLKPKDYVFQVRFTKEIFKNYEDYLEHVKLYKKPVWGCKFTGKNDLTYEEALESERKAAETVQQFPNEFMGPVLKLVQFSMLRNEDLINVILNAFTTQFVPGEELLCAKENSTKPCKVLQVLKGEHPNESYSYEVEFMDTEGTVIGTSIESTNSLVRKKAPFTRAMLSSFIRESVKGNTDRNTQAPLMVHEKLCERFDISTTPPAEVQNFLKHESCEINFMESEVQPVKKPKKIEADLEKQNVKYKEEEKESKKRKVLGTKSNNQANKRQKSIEIMLLQEGAVLSSENGKTKKRTEPIVKVKPINYPIEDTLLQPSQSELSLGERPPWSSDFVLPMHCIGPLLMIWNFFSLFARVIRLSHFSLEQFEMSLKCSKVDPTLLKEAHYALIKVILDDPPTLEAFQKRR
;
A
#
# COMPACT_ATOMS: atom_id res chain seq x y z
N MET A 1 6.41 3.59 -13.03
CA MET A 1 6.70 2.21 -13.45
C MET A 1 6.02 1.30 -12.47
N PRO A 2 5.22 0.33 -12.98
CA PRO A 2 4.49 -0.62 -12.16
C PRO A 2 5.38 -1.33 -11.14
N LEU A 3 4.82 -1.57 -9.95
CA LEU A 3 5.50 -2.24 -8.85
C LEU A 3 5.18 -3.73 -8.89
N LEU A 4 6.20 -4.58 -8.83
CA LEU A 4 6.02 -6.02 -8.64
C LEU A 4 6.01 -6.31 -7.13
N LYS A 5 4.89 -6.80 -6.60
CA LYS A 5 4.74 -7.07 -5.15
C LYS A 5 5.20 -5.89 -4.27
N ARG A 6 4.76 -4.67 -4.63
CA ARG A 6 5.10 -3.39 -3.96
C ARG A 6 6.57 -2.96 -4.04
N ARG A 7 7.37 -3.59 -4.91
CA ARG A 7 8.77 -3.20 -5.15
C ARG A 7 8.95 -2.70 -6.58
N PRO A 8 9.83 -1.71 -6.81
CA PRO A 8 10.20 -1.32 -8.17
C PRO A 8 10.70 -2.53 -8.95
N TYR A 9 10.23 -2.69 -10.18
CA TYR A 9 10.69 -3.72 -11.11
C TYR A 9 11.49 -3.06 -12.23
N ASN A 10 12.72 -3.52 -12.43
CA ASN A 10 13.58 -3.03 -13.51
C ASN A 10 13.36 -3.91 -14.73
N LEU A 11 13.00 -3.29 -15.85
CA LEU A 11 12.88 -3.95 -17.14
C LEU A 11 14.26 -4.41 -17.64
N CYS A 12 14.28 -5.51 -18.38
CA CYS A 12 15.48 -5.99 -19.04
C CYS A 12 15.94 -4.98 -20.11
N GLY A 13 17.22 -4.62 -20.07
CA GLY A 13 17.84 -3.84 -21.13
C GLY A 13 17.90 -4.61 -22.45
N PRO A 14 18.09 -3.92 -23.59
CA PRO A 14 18.27 -4.58 -24.87
C PRO A 14 19.50 -5.50 -24.84
N PRO A 15 19.47 -6.69 -25.48
CA PRO A 15 20.63 -7.57 -25.57
C PRO A 15 21.82 -6.87 -26.25
N ASN A 16 23.01 -6.93 -25.63
CA ASN A 16 24.21 -6.22 -26.11
C ASN A 16 24.69 -6.67 -27.51
N ASP A 17 24.43 -7.93 -27.88
CA ASP A 17 24.95 -8.53 -29.12
C ASP A 17 23.94 -8.45 -30.28
N LEU A 18 23.03 -7.48 -30.29
CA LEU A 18 21.95 -7.41 -31.28
C LEU A 18 22.45 -6.82 -32.60
N LYS A 19 22.33 -7.59 -33.70
CA LYS A 19 22.63 -7.09 -35.05
C LYS A 19 21.34 -6.57 -35.72
N PRO A 20 21.42 -5.57 -36.62
CA PRO A 20 20.25 -4.97 -37.26
C PRO A 20 19.33 -5.93 -38.05
N LYS A 21 19.83 -7.10 -38.45
CA LYS A 21 19.09 -8.11 -39.21
C LYS A 21 18.66 -9.32 -38.36
N ASP A 22 18.89 -9.30 -37.05
CA ASP A 22 18.52 -10.40 -36.16
C ASP A 22 17.00 -10.39 -35.93
N TYR A 23 16.39 -11.57 -36.01
CA TYR A 23 15.00 -11.74 -35.58
C TYR A 23 14.92 -11.74 -34.06
N VAL A 24 13.97 -10.98 -33.53
CA VAL A 24 13.77 -10.81 -32.08
C VAL A 24 12.30 -10.89 -31.71
N PHE A 25 12.04 -11.26 -30.47
CA PHE A 25 10.73 -11.19 -29.84
C PHE A 25 10.64 -9.92 -29.00
N GLN A 26 9.63 -9.10 -29.23
CA GLN A 26 9.43 -7.86 -28.49
C GLN A 26 8.12 -7.89 -27.69
N VAL A 27 8.18 -7.48 -26.42
CA VAL A 27 6.98 -7.26 -25.62
C VAL A 27 6.34 -5.94 -26.01
N ARG A 28 5.05 -5.95 -26.38
CA ARG A 28 4.36 -4.81 -27.00
C ARG A 28 4.37 -3.51 -26.17
N PHE A 29 4.25 -3.62 -24.84
CA PHE A 29 4.06 -2.47 -23.94
C PHE A 29 5.34 -2.09 -23.16
N THR A 30 6.21 -3.05 -22.81
CA THR A 30 7.52 -2.74 -22.19
C THR A 30 8.61 -2.44 -23.21
N LYS A 31 8.41 -2.84 -24.48
CA LYS A 31 9.38 -2.76 -25.57
C LYS A 31 10.66 -3.57 -25.34
N GLU A 32 10.71 -4.40 -24.30
CA GLU A 32 11.81 -5.32 -24.05
C GLU A 32 11.99 -6.29 -25.21
N ILE A 33 13.24 -6.59 -25.52
CA ILE A 33 13.65 -7.36 -26.68
C ILE A 33 14.35 -8.63 -26.20
N PHE A 34 13.91 -9.78 -26.71
CA PHE A 34 14.44 -11.10 -26.38
C PHE A 34 14.84 -11.83 -27.65
N LYS A 35 15.98 -12.54 -27.60
CA LYS A 35 16.41 -13.44 -28.69
C LYS A 35 15.80 -14.83 -28.54
N ASN A 36 15.67 -15.31 -27.31
CA ASN A 36 15.09 -16.61 -26.99
C ASN A 36 13.57 -16.48 -26.83
N TYR A 37 12.83 -17.43 -27.44
CA TYR A 37 11.39 -17.48 -27.33
C TYR A 37 10.91 -17.90 -25.93
N GLU A 38 11.68 -18.75 -25.23
CA GLU A 38 11.34 -19.19 -23.87
C GLU A 38 11.38 -18.02 -22.89
N ASP A 39 12.45 -17.23 -22.90
CA ASP A 39 12.60 -16.02 -22.07
C ASP A 39 11.47 -15.01 -22.32
N TYR A 40 11.12 -14.81 -23.60
CA TYR A 40 9.99 -13.96 -24.00
C TYR A 40 8.67 -14.47 -23.39
N LEU A 41 8.40 -15.78 -23.50
CA LEU A 41 7.18 -16.37 -22.96
C LEU A 41 7.11 -16.27 -21.44
N GLU A 42 8.22 -16.42 -20.73
CA GLU A 42 8.27 -16.25 -19.28
C GLU A 42 7.91 -14.83 -18.84
N HIS A 43 8.46 -13.81 -19.52
CA HIS A 43 8.14 -12.41 -19.24
C HIS A 43 6.68 -12.08 -19.57
N VAL A 44 6.18 -12.55 -20.73
CA VAL A 44 4.76 -12.36 -21.08
C VAL A 44 3.84 -13.04 -20.05
N LYS A 45 4.18 -14.25 -19.58
CA LYS A 45 3.44 -14.93 -18.50
C LYS A 45 3.48 -14.13 -17.21
N LEU A 46 4.63 -13.56 -16.85
CA LEU A 46 4.75 -12.72 -15.65
C LEU A 46 3.89 -11.45 -15.76
N TYR A 47 3.90 -10.77 -16.90
CA TYR A 47 3.12 -9.54 -17.11
C TYR A 47 1.61 -9.76 -17.10
N LYS A 48 1.16 -10.96 -17.48
CA LYS A 48 -0.26 -11.37 -17.40
C LYS A 48 -0.72 -11.77 -16.00
N LYS A 49 0.18 -11.95 -15.02
CA LYS A 49 -0.22 -12.28 -13.65
C LYS A 49 -0.73 -11.03 -12.92
N PRO A 50 -1.79 -11.12 -12.10
CA PRO A 50 -2.30 -10.02 -11.28
C PRO A 50 -1.43 -9.84 -10.02
N VAL A 51 -0.14 -9.51 -10.20
CA VAL A 51 0.84 -9.34 -9.10
C VAL A 51 1.46 -7.94 -9.11
N TRP A 52 0.96 -7.08 -10.00
CA TRP A 52 1.47 -5.74 -10.21
C TRP A 52 0.62 -4.71 -9.47
N GLY A 53 1.24 -3.62 -9.08
CA GLY A 53 0.58 -2.48 -8.46
C GLY A 53 0.96 -1.17 -9.15
N CYS A 54 0.04 -0.21 -9.13
CA CYS A 54 0.28 1.14 -9.64
C CYS A 54 0.95 1.99 -8.56
N LYS A 55 2.12 2.58 -8.86
CA LYS A 55 2.84 3.44 -7.92
C LYS A 55 2.03 4.65 -7.48
N PHE A 56 1.31 5.28 -8.42
CA PHE A 56 0.63 6.55 -8.19
C PHE A 56 -0.75 6.41 -7.56
N THR A 57 -1.46 5.30 -7.79
CA THR A 57 -2.79 5.08 -7.20
C THR A 57 -2.79 4.13 -6.00
N GLY A 58 -1.70 3.37 -5.79
CA GLY A 58 -1.61 2.35 -4.74
C GLY A 58 -2.44 1.08 -4.99
N LYS A 59 -3.18 1.01 -6.12
CA LYS A 59 -3.96 -0.18 -6.51
C LYS A 59 -3.02 -1.37 -6.75
N ASN A 60 -3.39 -2.52 -6.21
CA ASN A 60 -2.66 -3.79 -6.32
C ASN A 60 -3.47 -4.80 -7.15
N ASP A 61 -2.91 -6.00 -7.33
CA ASP A 61 -3.54 -7.14 -8.00
C ASP A 61 -3.93 -6.85 -9.46
N LEU A 62 -3.14 -6.00 -10.12
CA LEU A 62 -3.27 -5.65 -11.54
C LEU A 62 -2.31 -6.48 -12.38
N THR A 63 -2.63 -6.66 -13.66
CA THR A 63 -1.63 -7.04 -14.66
C THR A 63 -0.67 -5.88 -14.94
N TYR A 64 0.48 -6.13 -15.56
CA TYR A 64 1.44 -5.07 -15.86
C TYR A 64 0.83 -3.98 -16.74
N GLU A 65 0.08 -4.36 -17.76
CA GLU A 65 -0.53 -3.45 -18.72
C GLU A 65 -1.63 -2.59 -18.07
N GLU A 66 -2.46 -3.18 -17.21
CA GLU A 66 -3.46 -2.44 -16.43
C GLU A 66 -2.80 -1.48 -15.43
N ALA A 67 -1.70 -1.91 -14.79
CA ALA A 67 -0.94 -1.05 -13.90
C ALA A 67 -0.34 0.14 -14.67
N LEU A 68 0.20 -0.08 -15.87
CA LEU A 68 0.74 0.97 -16.72
C LEU A 68 -0.33 1.98 -17.15
N GLU A 69 -1.50 1.49 -17.56
CA GLU A 69 -2.64 2.34 -17.93
C GLU A 69 -3.17 3.13 -16.72
N SER A 70 -3.18 2.51 -15.53
CA SER A 70 -3.51 3.18 -14.27
C SER A 70 -2.51 4.29 -13.93
N GLU A 71 -1.21 4.06 -14.15
CA GLU A 71 -0.18 5.09 -13.97
C GLU A 71 -0.38 6.27 -14.93
N ARG A 72 -0.67 5.99 -16.21
CA ARG A 72 -0.94 7.04 -17.22
C ARG A 72 -2.13 7.92 -16.81
N LYS A 73 -3.25 7.30 -16.43
CA LYS A 73 -4.45 8.02 -15.97
C LYS A 73 -4.19 8.84 -14.71
N ALA A 74 -3.39 8.30 -13.78
CA ALA A 74 -3.01 9.01 -12.58
C ALA A 74 -2.17 10.25 -12.90
N ALA A 75 -1.18 10.14 -13.79
CA ALA A 75 -0.36 11.27 -14.23
C ALA A 75 -1.19 12.36 -14.91
N GLU A 76 -2.13 11.98 -15.78
CA GLU A 76 -3.07 12.93 -16.41
C GLU A 76 -3.95 13.65 -15.37
N THR A 77 -4.41 12.92 -14.36
CA THR A 77 -5.18 13.48 -13.26
C THR A 77 -4.35 14.46 -12.42
N VAL A 78 -3.07 14.15 -12.18
CA VAL A 78 -2.16 15.03 -11.43
C VAL A 78 -1.82 16.29 -12.22
N GLN A 79 -1.68 16.22 -13.54
CA GLN A 79 -1.48 17.40 -14.38
C GLN A 79 -2.66 18.39 -14.33
N GLN A 80 -3.87 17.89 -14.08
CA GLN A 80 -5.07 18.72 -13.93
C GLN A 80 -5.22 19.32 -12.52
N PHE A 81 -4.29 19.03 -11.59
CA PHE A 81 -4.37 19.53 -10.22
C PHE A 81 -4.29 21.06 -10.20
N PRO A 82 -5.18 21.77 -9.49
CA PRO A 82 -5.18 23.23 -9.55
C PRO A 82 -3.92 23.81 -8.88
N ASN A 83 -3.25 24.71 -9.61
CA ASN A 83 -1.94 25.24 -9.25
C ASN A 83 -1.96 26.03 -7.93
N GLU A 84 -3.09 26.67 -7.64
CA GLU A 84 -3.33 27.48 -6.44
C GLU A 84 -3.17 26.63 -5.17
N PHE A 85 -3.60 25.37 -5.24
CA PHE A 85 -3.56 24.46 -4.08
C PHE A 85 -2.26 23.69 -3.96
N MET A 86 -1.43 23.61 -5.00
CA MET A 86 -0.19 22.83 -4.96
C MET A 86 0.71 23.27 -3.80
N GLY A 87 1.02 24.56 -3.70
CA GLY A 87 1.88 25.07 -2.62
C GLY A 87 1.33 24.80 -1.21
N PRO A 88 0.09 25.22 -0.89
CA PRO A 88 -0.54 24.95 0.40
C PRO A 88 -0.63 23.46 0.75
N VAL A 89 -0.98 22.59 -0.20
CA VAL A 89 -1.04 21.14 0.00
C VAL A 89 0.35 20.58 0.30
N LEU A 90 1.36 20.95 -0.49
CA LEU A 90 2.73 20.46 -0.30
C LEU A 90 3.32 20.92 1.04
N LYS A 91 2.96 22.11 1.54
CA LYS A 91 3.34 22.58 2.88
C LYS A 91 2.75 21.70 4.00
N LEU A 92 1.54 21.19 3.84
CA LEU A 92 0.91 20.26 4.79
C LEU A 92 1.46 18.82 4.67
N VAL A 93 1.92 18.44 3.48
CA VAL A 93 2.51 17.11 3.22
C VAL A 93 3.93 17.04 3.77
N GLN A 94 4.70 18.12 3.62
CA GLN A 94 6.09 18.19 4.04
C GLN A 94 6.23 17.91 5.54
N PHE A 95 7.07 16.92 5.89
CA PHE A 95 7.29 16.41 7.25
C PHE A 95 6.08 15.76 7.93
N SER A 96 5.00 15.49 7.20
CA SER A 96 3.88 14.75 7.76
C SER A 96 4.30 13.32 8.10
N MET A 97 3.88 12.84 9.26
CA MET A 97 4.07 11.46 9.73
C MET A 97 2.79 10.62 9.58
N LEU A 98 1.75 11.20 8.98
CA LEU A 98 0.47 10.55 8.81
C LEU A 98 0.51 9.58 7.62
N ARG A 99 -0.27 8.50 7.71
CA ARG A 99 -0.50 7.62 6.56
C ARG A 99 -1.24 8.38 5.47
N ASN A 100 -1.09 7.94 4.22
CA ASN A 100 -1.68 8.61 3.06
C ASN A 100 -3.19 8.92 3.23
N GLU A 101 -4.01 7.96 3.69
CA GLU A 101 -5.45 8.20 3.90
C GLU A 101 -5.75 9.22 5.00
N ASP A 102 -5.03 9.15 6.12
CA ASP A 102 -5.21 10.06 7.25
C ASP A 102 -4.78 11.49 6.86
N LEU A 103 -3.66 11.60 6.13
CA LEU A 103 -3.17 12.87 5.59
C LEU A 103 -4.16 13.49 4.59
N ILE A 104 -4.72 12.69 3.69
CA ILE A 104 -5.76 13.12 2.74
C ILE A 104 -6.96 13.71 3.48
N ASN A 105 -7.41 13.06 4.57
CA ASN A 105 -8.54 13.55 5.37
C ASN A 105 -8.22 14.91 6.02
N VAL A 106 -7.03 15.05 6.61
CA VAL A 106 -6.60 16.31 7.24
C VAL A 106 -6.55 17.44 6.22
N ILE A 107 -5.97 17.18 5.05
CA ILE A 107 -5.86 18.17 3.97
C ILE A 107 -7.24 18.58 3.44
N LEU A 108 -8.12 17.61 3.17
CA LEU A 108 -9.48 17.91 2.69
C LEU A 108 -10.29 18.71 3.71
N ASN A 109 -10.17 18.41 5.00
CA ASN A 109 -10.84 19.16 6.05
C ASN A 109 -10.29 20.59 6.16
N ALA A 110 -8.98 20.77 6.06
CA ALA A 110 -8.35 22.09 6.04
C ALA A 110 -8.90 22.95 4.90
N PHE A 111 -8.93 22.43 3.67
CA PHE A 111 -9.44 23.14 2.50
C PHE A 111 -10.97 23.17 2.40
N THR A 112 -11.71 22.51 3.29
CA THR A 112 -13.16 22.73 3.41
C THR A 112 -13.45 24.03 4.14
N THR A 113 -12.62 24.38 5.12
CA THR A 113 -12.83 25.52 6.03
C THR A 113 -12.04 26.77 5.65
N GLN A 114 -10.96 26.61 4.89
CA GLN A 114 -10.05 27.69 4.52
C GLN A 114 -10.02 27.90 3.00
N PHE A 115 -9.96 29.16 2.56
CA PHE A 115 -9.77 29.53 1.15
C PHE A 115 -8.31 29.91 0.86
N VAL A 116 -7.91 29.77 -0.40
CA VAL A 116 -6.52 29.98 -0.85
C VAL A 116 -6.43 31.20 -1.78
N PRO A 117 -5.34 32.00 -1.73
CA PRO A 117 -5.10 33.03 -2.74
C PRO A 117 -5.14 32.47 -4.16
N GLY A 118 -5.79 33.20 -5.07
CA GLY A 118 -6.03 32.80 -6.45
C GLY A 118 -7.29 31.97 -6.66
N GLU A 119 -7.96 31.49 -5.59
CA GLU A 119 -9.17 30.68 -5.69
C GLU A 119 -10.39 31.49 -6.15
N GLU A 120 -11.15 30.95 -7.10
CA GLU A 120 -12.41 31.53 -7.58
C GLU A 120 -13.62 31.01 -6.79
N LEU A 121 -14.38 31.94 -6.21
CA LEU A 121 -15.49 31.69 -5.31
C LEU A 121 -16.73 32.50 -5.73
N LEU A 122 -17.86 32.23 -5.08
CA LEU A 122 -19.04 33.07 -5.12
C LEU A 122 -19.18 33.80 -3.79
N CYS A 123 -19.31 35.12 -3.84
CA CYS A 123 -19.67 35.92 -2.69
C CYS A 123 -21.18 36.10 -2.65
N ALA A 124 -21.83 35.62 -1.60
CA ALA A 124 -23.26 35.81 -1.34
C ALA A 124 -23.46 37.06 -0.50
N LYS A 125 -24.02 38.12 -1.09
CA LYS A 125 -24.30 39.39 -0.42
C LYS A 125 -25.67 39.90 -0.83
N GLU A 126 -26.50 40.26 0.14
CA GLU A 126 -27.80 40.92 -0.06
C GLU A 126 -28.68 40.24 -1.14
N ASN A 127 -28.88 38.93 -1.02
CA ASN A 127 -29.64 38.07 -1.96
C ASN A 127 -29.08 37.95 -3.38
N SER A 128 -27.87 38.44 -3.66
CA SER A 128 -27.17 38.23 -4.93
C SER A 128 -25.88 37.43 -4.71
N THR A 129 -25.54 36.56 -5.66
CA THR A 129 -24.22 35.90 -5.68
C THR A 129 -23.39 36.47 -6.81
N LYS A 130 -22.18 36.93 -6.49
CA LYS A 130 -21.23 37.48 -7.47
C LYS A 130 -19.96 36.65 -7.50
N PRO A 131 -19.39 36.34 -8.67
CA PRO A 131 -18.11 35.67 -8.75
C PRO A 131 -17.00 36.60 -8.23
N CYS A 132 -16.10 36.02 -7.46
CA CYS A 132 -14.99 36.72 -6.86
C CYS A 132 -13.74 35.83 -6.81
N LYS A 133 -12.56 36.43 -6.74
CA LYS A 133 -11.28 35.74 -6.63
C LYS A 133 -10.59 36.19 -5.34
N VAL A 134 -10.06 35.24 -4.58
CA VAL A 134 -9.32 35.55 -3.35
C VAL A 134 -7.96 36.13 -3.72
N LEU A 135 -7.65 37.34 -3.27
CA LEU A 135 -6.33 37.95 -3.45
C LEU A 135 -5.41 37.59 -2.28
N GLN A 136 -5.90 37.75 -1.06
CA GLN A 136 -5.12 37.54 0.14
C GLN A 136 -5.97 36.98 1.28
N VAL A 137 -5.35 36.11 2.09
CA VAL A 137 -5.93 35.60 3.33
C VAL A 137 -5.45 36.48 4.48
N LEU A 138 -6.39 37.12 5.17
CA LEU A 138 -6.14 37.94 6.35
C LEU A 138 -6.52 37.10 7.58
N LYS A 139 -5.50 36.71 8.35
CA LYS A 139 -5.72 36.06 9.65
C LYS A 139 -6.01 37.13 10.69
N GLY A 140 -7.07 36.94 11.49
CA GLY A 140 -7.25 37.72 12.70
C GLY A 140 -6.05 37.53 13.63
N GLU A 141 -5.68 38.58 14.36
CA GLU A 141 -4.50 38.59 15.24
C GLU A 141 -4.67 37.64 16.45
N HIS A 142 -5.91 37.21 16.72
CA HIS A 142 -6.25 36.33 17.83
C HIS A 142 -6.58 34.89 17.40
N PRO A 143 -6.23 33.86 18.22
CA PRO A 143 -6.50 32.44 17.92
C PRO A 143 -7.99 32.07 17.71
N ASN A 144 -8.91 32.96 18.12
CA ASN A 144 -10.36 32.77 18.04
C ASN A 144 -11.03 33.62 16.96
N GLU A 145 -10.28 34.45 16.22
CA GLU A 145 -10.85 35.28 15.15
C GLU A 145 -11.00 34.48 13.86
N SER A 146 -12.17 34.60 13.25
CA SER A 146 -12.47 33.98 11.96
C SER A 146 -11.61 34.59 10.86
N TYR A 147 -11.27 33.80 9.84
CA TYR A 147 -10.53 34.28 8.67
C TYR A 147 -11.36 35.32 7.90
N SER A 148 -10.70 36.42 7.54
CA SER A 148 -11.20 37.38 6.55
C SER A 148 -10.37 37.28 5.28
N TYR A 149 -10.98 37.61 4.15
CA TYR A 149 -10.38 37.42 2.84
C TYR A 149 -10.56 38.70 2.04
N GLU A 150 -9.46 39.20 1.49
CA GLU A 150 -9.54 40.23 0.46
C GLU A 150 -9.91 39.55 -0.85
N VAL A 151 -11.06 39.94 -1.40
CA VAL A 151 -11.61 39.36 -2.63
C VAL A 151 -11.79 40.43 -3.70
N GLU A 152 -11.53 40.02 -4.94
CA GLU A 152 -11.75 40.82 -6.14
C GLU A 152 -12.99 40.32 -6.86
N PHE A 153 -13.97 41.19 -7.09
CA PHE A 153 -15.17 40.84 -7.86
C PHE A 153 -14.89 40.90 -9.35
N MET A 154 -15.38 39.89 -10.07
CA MET A 154 -15.25 39.79 -11.51
C MET A 154 -16.62 39.90 -12.17
N ASP A 155 -16.69 40.51 -13.35
CA ASP A 155 -17.87 40.44 -14.21
C ASP A 155 -17.91 39.12 -14.99
N THR A 156 -19.02 38.86 -15.67
CA THR A 156 -19.23 37.73 -16.59
C THR A 156 -18.17 37.66 -17.70
N GLU A 157 -17.52 38.78 -18.02
CA GLU A 157 -16.43 38.89 -19.01
C GLU A 157 -15.02 38.78 -18.39
N GLY A 158 -14.91 38.59 -17.06
CA GLY A 158 -13.63 38.48 -16.34
C GLY A 158 -12.97 39.81 -15.97
N THR A 159 -13.64 40.93 -16.23
CA THR A 159 -13.15 42.28 -15.87
C THR A 159 -13.33 42.53 -14.38
N VAL A 160 -12.33 43.14 -13.75
CA VAL A 160 -12.35 43.50 -12.32
C VAL A 160 -13.35 44.63 -12.06
N ILE A 161 -14.33 44.38 -11.19
CA ILE A 161 -15.36 45.35 -10.79
C ILE A 161 -14.92 46.14 -9.56
N GLY A 162 -14.18 45.51 -8.65
CA GLY A 162 -13.68 46.13 -7.42
C GLY A 162 -13.25 45.10 -6.38
N THR A 163 -12.63 45.57 -5.30
CA THR A 163 -12.16 44.72 -4.19
C THR A 163 -12.99 44.96 -2.92
N SER A 164 -13.14 43.93 -2.09
CA SER A 164 -13.81 44.00 -0.78
C SER A 164 -13.14 43.02 0.18
N ILE A 165 -13.28 43.28 1.47
CA ILE A 165 -12.90 42.34 2.52
C ILE A 165 -14.16 41.59 2.94
N GLU A 166 -14.15 40.28 2.77
CA GLU A 166 -15.29 39.41 3.04
C GLU A 166 -14.95 38.33 4.05
N SER A 167 -15.96 37.93 4.83
CA SER A 167 -15.83 36.88 5.83
C SER A 167 -15.98 35.48 5.23
N THR A 168 -15.52 34.45 5.94
CA THR A 168 -15.70 33.04 5.53
C THR A 168 -17.16 32.68 5.19
N ASN A 169 -18.13 33.25 5.92
CA ASN A 169 -19.56 32.93 5.76
C ASN A 169 -20.17 33.53 4.48
N SER A 170 -19.58 34.60 3.95
CA SER A 170 -20.04 35.24 2.70
C SER A 170 -19.57 34.48 1.46
N LEU A 171 -18.56 33.60 1.59
CA LEU A 171 -17.87 32.97 0.48
C LEU A 171 -18.29 31.51 0.31
N VAL A 172 -18.65 31.13 -0.92
CA VAL A 172 -19.17 29.82 -1.25
C VAL A 172 -18.45 29.25 -2.46
N ARG A 173 -17.99 27.99 -2.34
CA ARG A 173 -17.44 27.21 -3.46
C ARG A 173 -18.56 26.63 -4.31
N LYS A 174 -18.44 26.72 -5.63
CA LYS A 174 -19.31 25.99 -6.56
C LYS A 174 -19.04 24.48 -6.54
N LYS A 175 -17.78 24.09 -6.38
CA LYS A 175 -17.29 22.70 -6.41
C LYS A 175 -16.11 22.55 -5.45
N ALA A 176 -15.86 21.33 -4.97
CA ALA A 176 -14.65 21.02 -4.24
C ALA A 176 -13.41 21.21 -5.16
N PRO A 177 -12.28 21.68 -4.63
CA PRO A 177 -11.11 22.04 -5.44
C PRO A 177 -10.45 20.83 -6.11
N PHE A 178 -10.51 19.66 -5.49
CA PHE A 178 -9.98 18.41 -6.03
C PHE A 178 -10.67 17.21 -5.36
N THR A 179 -10.56 16.04 -5.99
CA THR A 179 -11.10 14.79 -5.44
C THR A 179 -10.09 14.08 -4.53
N ARG A 180 -10.56 13.15 -3.69
CA ARG A 180 -9.68 12.29 -2.87
C ARG A 180 -8.63 11.55 -3.71
N ALA A 181 -9.06 10.98 -4.84
CA ALA A 181 -8.17 10.19 -5.71
C ALA A 181 -7.10 11.06 -6.40
N MET A 182 -7.49 12.27 -6.80
CA MET A 182 -6.59 13.26 -7.38
C MET A 182 -5.55 13.72 -6.36
N LEU A 183 -5.97 14.04 -5.14
CA LEU A 183 -5.06 14.40 -4.04
C LEU A 183 -4.11 13.24 -3.69
N SER A 184 -4.63 12.01 -3.58
CA SER A 184 -3.82 10.81 -3.31
C SER A 184 -2.72 10.62 -4.36
N SER A 185 -3.07 10.77 -5.64
CA SER A 185 -2.12 10.65 -6.75
C SER A 185 -1.08 11.78 -6.71
N PHE A 186 -1.52 13.01 -6.44
CA PHE A 186 -0.64 14.19 -6.32
C PHE A 186 0.37 14.03 -5.18
N ILE A 187 -0.06 13.58 -4.00
CA ILE A 187 0.83 13.34 -2.85
C ILE A 187 1.88 12.27 -3.20
N ARG A 188 1.46 11.15 -3.80
CA ARG A 188 2.35 10.05 -4.18
C ARG A 188 3.36 10.41 -5.26
N GLU A 189 3.00 11.34 -6.16
CA GLU A 189 3.90 11.87 -7.17
C GLU A 189 4.87 12.93 -6.62
N SER A 190 4.44 13.68 -5.61
CA SER A 190 5.20 14.81 -5.04
C SER A 190 6.23 14.40 -3.98
N VAL A 191 6.10 13.22 -3.38
CA VAL A 191 6.93 12.76 -2.25
C VAL A 191 8.03 11.78 -2.68
N LYS A 192 9.22 11.92 -2.08
CA LYS A 192 10.34 10.97 -2.15
C LYS A 192 9.98 9.70 -1.38
N GLY A 193 9.76 8.60 -2.10
CA GLY A 193 9.58 7.27 -1.50
C GLY A 193 8.21 6.65 -1.76
N ASN A 194 7.84 5.63 -0.98
CA ASN A 194 6.53 4.98 -1.08
C ASN A 194 5.72 5.30 0.18
N THR A 195 4.60 6.01 0.01
CA THR A 195 3.66 6.41 1.07
C THR A 195 2.92 5.23 1.72
N ASP A 196 2.95 4.04 1.10
CA ASP A 196 2.30 2.82 1.62
C ASP A 196 3.20 2.00 2.55
N ARG A 197 4.45 2.42 2.77
CA ARG A 197 5.29 1.77 3.77
C ARG A 197 4.82 2.22 5.14
N ASN A 198 4.62 1.27 6.05
CA ASN A 198 4.32 1.51 7.46
C ASN A 198 5.56 2.04 8.20
N THR A 199 6.24 3.02 7.61
CA THR A 199 7.45 3.64 8.15
C THR A 199 7.02 4.95 8.79
N GLN A 200 7.35 5.15 10.06
CA GLN A 200 7.11 6.40 10.79
C GLN A 200 8.07 7.52 10.34
N ALA A 201 8.54 7.45 9.10
CA ALA A 201 9.46 8.42 8.54
C ALA A 201 8.66 9.61 7.98
N PRO A 202 9.18 10.84 8.15
CA PRO A 202 8.52 12.04 7.64
C PRO A 202 8.44 12.00 6.11
N LEU A 203 7.29 12.36 5.56
CA LEU A 203 7.16 12.54 4.13
C LEU A 203 8.02 13.72 3.67
N MET A 204 8.85 13.48 2.65
CA MET A 204 9.75 14.47 2.09
C MET A 204 9.34 14.80 0.66
N VAL A 205 8.92 16.04 0.41
CA VAL A 205 8.60 16.53 -0.93
C VAL A 205 9.85 16.58 -1.80
N HIS A 206 9.68 16.39 -3.12
CA HIS A 206 10.76 16.53 -4.08
C HIS A 206 11.33 17.96 -4.06
N GLU A 207 12.67 18.06 -4.10
CA GLU A 207 13.41 19.33 -3.96
C GLU A 207 12.99 20.38 -5.00
N LYS A 208 12.79 19.95 -6.25
CA LYS A 208 12.27 20.79 -7.34
C LYS A 208 10.91 21.45 -7.02
N LEU A 209 10.06 20.77 -6.27
CA LEU A 209 8.76 21.30 -5.85
C LEU A 209 8.90 22.23 -4.65
N CYS A 210 9.85 21.95 -3.75
CA CYS A 210 10.15 22.85 -2.63
C CYS A 210 10.66 24.20 -3.13
N GLU A 211 11.57 24.20 -4.11
CA GLU A 211 12.09 25.42 -4.75
C GLU A 211 10.98 26.21 -5.45
N ARG A 212 10.07 25.54 -6.15
CA ARG A 212 9.01 26.20 -6.93
C ARG A 212 7.96 26.89 -6.05
N PHE A 213 7.70 26.37 -4.86
CA PHE A 213 6.62 26.83 -3.98
C PHE A 213 7.12 27.44 -2.67
N ASP A 214 8.41 27.79 -2.59
CA ASP A 214 9.09 28.35 -1.41
C ASP A 214 8.76 27.57 -0.13
N ILE A 215 8.90 26.25 -0.20
CA ILE A 215 8.64 25.36 0.94
C ILE A 215 9.93 25.20 1.72
N SER A 216 9.88 25.51 3.01
CA SER A 216 11.05 25.35 3.88
C SER A 216 11.48 23.89 3.93
N THR A 217 12.73 23.65 3.53
CA THR A 217 13.38 22.34 3.65
C THR A 217 13.95 22.13 5.06
N THR A 218 13.88 23.14 5.94
CA THR A 218 14.33 22.99 7.33
C THR A 218 13.32 22.16 8.12
N PRO A 219 13.73 21.02 8.72
CA PRO A 219 12.83 20.20 9.51
C PRO A 219 12.47 20.93 10.82
N PRO A 220 11.20 20.88 11.28
CA PRO A 220 10.82 21.32 12.62
C PRO A 220 11.64 20.61 13.70
N ALA A 221 11.90 21.26 14.84
CA ALA A 221 12.79 20.74 15.89
C ALA A 221 12.41 19.33 16.40
N GLU A 222 11.12 18.99 16.38
CA GLU A 222 10.58 17.68 16.74
C GLU A 222 10.98 16.58 15.73
N VAL A 223 11.03 16.91 14.44
CA VAL A 223 11.38 16.00 13.34
C VAL A 223 12.90 15.88 13.18
N GLN A 224 13.66 16.92 13.54
CA GLN A 224 15.13 16.88 13.56
C GLN A 224 15.67 15.80 14.49
N ASN A 225 14.99 15.53 15.62
CA ASN A 225 15.42 14.50 16.56
C ASN A 225 15.21 13.08 16.01
N PHE A 226 14.15 12.85 15.22
CA PHE A 226 13.92 11.59 14.52
C PHE A 226 14.91 11.37 13.35
N LEU A 227 15.15 12.41 12.54
CA LEU A 227 16.11 12.35 11.43
C LEU A 227 17.56 12.16 11.92
N LYS A 228 17.94 12.75 13.07
CA LYS A 228 19.24 12.52 13.70
C LYS A 228 19.41 11.07 14.17
N HIS A 229 18.36 10.45 14.71
CA HIS A 229 18.40 9.04 15.12
C HIS A 229 18.55 8.10 13.93
N GLU A 230 17.86 8.34 12.80
CA GLU A 230 18.06 7.56 11.57
C GLU A 230 19.46 7.77 10.97
N SER A 231 20.00 8.99 11.01
CA SER A 231 21.38 9.25 10.54
C SER A 231 22.45 8.57 11.41
N CYS A 232 22.19 8.31 12.70
CA CYS A 232 23.09 7.55 13.57
C CYS A 232 23.02 6.04 13.31
N GLU A 233 21.87 5.50 12.90
CA GLU A 233 21.77 4.09 12.49
C GLU A 233 22.39 3.83 11.11
N ILE A 234 22.34 4.81 10.19
CA ILE A 234 23.01 4.72 8.89
C ILE A 234 24.54 4.81 9.04
N ASN A 235 25.05 5.66 9.94
CA ASN A 235 26.48 5.81 10.16
C ASN A 235 27.15 4.62 10.90
N PHE A 236 26.38 3.74 11.54
CA PHE A 236 26.93 2.48 12.10
C PHE A 236 27.04 1.34 11.07
N MET A 237 26.55 1.54 9.83
CA MET A 237 26.65 0.55 8.76
C MET A 237 27.58 0.97 7.61
N GLU A 238 28.05 2.21 7.55
CA GLU A 238 28.88 2.73 6.45
C GLU A 238 30.39 2.84 6.74
N SER A 239 30.85 2.52 7.95
CA SER A 239 32.28 2.56 8.28
C SER A 239 32.91 1.19 8.47
N GLU A 240 32.84 0.31 7.46
CA GLU A 240 33.86 -0.73 7.19
C GLU A 240 33.72 -1.21 5.73
N VAL A 241 34.21 -0.43 4.77
CA VAL A 241 34.48 -0.92 3.40
C VAL A 241 35.94 -0.67 3.08
N GLN A 242 36.76 -1.70 3.30
CA GLN A 242 37.98 -1.91 2.53
C GLN A 242 37.75 -2.98 1.45
N PRO A 243 38.42 -2.88 0.29
CA PRO A 243 37.99 -3.54 -0.93
C PRO A 243 38.44 -5.00 -0.94
N VAL A 244 37.48 -5.95 -0.96
CA VAL A 244 37.78 -7.38 -1.15
C VAL A 244 36.91 -8.00 -2.25
N LYS A 245 37.60 -8.83 -3.03
CA LYS A 245 37.27 -9.50 -4.29
C LYS A 245 35.92 -10.26 -4.29
N LYS A 246 35.29 -10.27 -5.49
CA LYS A 246 34.09 -11.02 -5.94
C LYS A 246 33.79 -12.34 -5.17
N PRO A 247 32.57 -12.58 -4.68
CA PRO A 247 32.13 -13.92 -4.28
C PRO A 247 31.18 -14.57 -5.30
N LYS A 248 31.58 -15.75 -5.78
CA LYS A 248 30.85 -16.72 -6.62
C LYS A 248 29.78 -17.51 -5.85
N LYS A 249 28.86 -16.88 -5.11
CA LYS A 249 27.91 -17.63 -4.25
C LYS A 249 26.43 -17.54 -4.61
N ILE A 250 26.04 -16.69 -5.56
CA ILE A 250 24.62 -16.54 -5.95
C ILE A 250 24.22 -17.55 -7.05
N GLU A 251 25.14 -17.96 -7.93
CA GLU A 251 24.89 -19.03 -8.91
C GLU A 251 24.68 -20.40 -8.25
N ALA A 252 25.34 -20.67 -7.11
CA ALA A 252 25.29 -21.98 -6.47
C ALA A 252 23.94 -22.31 -5.81
N ASP A 253 23.13 -21.31 -5.44
CA ASP A 253 21.85 -21.54 -4.75
C ASP A 253 20.68 -21.66 -5.73
N LEU A 254 20.75 -21.00 -6.90
CA LEU A 254 19.84 -21.21 -8.04
C LEU A 254 20.08 -22.58 -8.71
N GLU A 255 21.33 -23.03 -8.76
CA GLU A 255 21.70 -24.34 -9.32
C GLU A 255 21.29 -25.49 -8.39
N LYS A 256 21.35 -25.32 -7.06
CA LYS A 256 20.85 -26.30 -6.08
C LYS A 256 19.33 -26.45 -6.08
N GLN A 257 18.57 -25.37 -6.30
CA GLN A 257 17.11 -25.47 -6.47
C GLN A 257 16.75 -26.19 -7.77
N ASN A 258 17.45 -25.92 -8.88
CA ASN A 258 17.21 -26.59 -10.16
C ASN A 258 17.62 -28.08 -10.18
N VAL A 259 18.62 -28.49 -9.39
CA VAL A 259 18.98 -29.91 -9.22
C VAL A 259 17.93 -30.66 -8.41
N LYS A 260 17.36 -30.03 -7.36
CA LYS A 260 16.29 -30.65 -6.55
C LYS A 260 15.00 -30.90 -7.35
N TYR A 261 14.61 -29.96 -8.22
CA TYR A 261 13.48 -30.16 -9.14
C TYR A 261 13.75 -31.24 -10.21
N LYS A 262 15.02 -31.42 -10.65
CA LYS A 262 15.41 -32.46 -11.63
C LYS A 262 15.56 -33.86 -11.02
N GLU A 263 15.87 -33.98 -9.73
CA GLU A 263 15.93 -35.27 -9.01
C GLU A 263 14.53 -35.82 -8.71
N GLU A 264 13.58 -34.98 -8.29
CA GLU A 264 12.18 -35.37 -8.06
C GLU A 264 11.47 -35.79 -9.37
N GLU A 265 11.85 -35.19 -10.52
CA GLU A 265 11.36 -35.59 -11.84
C GLU A 265 11.98 -36.89 -12.37
N LYS A 266 13.17 -37.27 -11.90
CA LYS A 266 13.84 -38.54 -12.24
C LYS A 266 13.36 -39.69 -11.37
N GLU A 267 13.02 -39.44 -10.11
CA GLU A 267 12.49 -40.45 -9.19
C GLU A 267 11.04 -40.85 -9.54
N SER A 268 10.25 -39.90 -10.05
CA SER A 268 8.91 -40.16 -10.62
C SER A 268 8.93 -40.89 -11.97
N LYS A 269 10.03 -40.79 -12.74
CA LYS A 269 10.25 -41.57 -13.98
C LYS A 269 10.83 -42.97 -13.73
N LYS A 270 11.56 -43.20 -12.63
CA LYS A 270 12.14 -44.51 -12.27
C LYS A 270 11.12 -45.52 -11.69
N ARG A 271 9.97 -45.06 -11.19
CA ARG A 271 8.89 -45.94 -10.71
C ARG A 271 7.99 -46.52 -11.83
N LYS A 272 8.29 -46.28 -13.12
CA LYS A 272 7.49 -46.79 -14.26
C LYS A 272 8.15 -47.87 -15.13
N VAL A 273 9.27 -48.45 -14.72
CA VAL A 273 9.88 -49.59 -15.44
C VAL A 273 10.20 -50.74 -14.49
N LEU A 274 9.16 -51.42 -14.01
CA LEU A 274 9.12 -52.88 -13.86
C LEU A 274 7.68 -53.31 -13.55
N GLY A 275 7.08 -54.13 -14.43
CA GLY A 275 5.84 -54.85 -14.12
C GLY A 275 4.61 -54.47 -14.97
N THR A 276 4.62 -54.85 -16.25
CA THR A 276 3.38 -55.09 -17.02
C THR A 276 2.57 -56.23 -16.40
N LYS A 277 1.28 -56.01 -16.11
CA LYS A 277 0.14 -56.76 -16.72
C LYS A 277 -1.22 -56.35 -16.14
N SER A 278 -2.16 -56.10 -17.08
CA SER A 278 -3.62 -55.90 -16.93
C SER A 278 -4.06 -54.57 -16.26
N ASN A 279 -5.06 -53.81 -16.71
CA ASN A 279 -6.10 -54.03 -17.70
C ASN A 279 -6.56 -52.66 -18.27
N ASN A 280 -7.01 -52.64 -19.52
CA ASN A 280 -7.39 -51.45 -20.27
C ASN A 280 -8.75 -50.88 -19.82
N GLN A 281 -8.79 -49.67 -19.24
CA GLN A 281 -9.90 -48.69 -19.36
C GLN A 281 -9.63 -47.44 -18.50
N ALA A 282 -8.93 -46.43 -19.03
CA ALA A 282 -8.93 -45.07 -18.43
C ALA A 282 -8.48 -43.93 -19.37
N ASN A 283 -7.93 -44.21 -20.56
CA ASN A 283 -7.32 -43.17 -21.42
C ASN A 283 -8.19 -42.73 -22.61
N LYS A 284 -9.49 -42.49 -22.40
CA LYS A 284 -10.35 -41.89 -23.45
C LYS A 284 -11.26 -40.74 -22.99
N ARG A 285 -11.08 -40.20 -21.78
CA ARG A 285 -11.92 -39.09 -21.25
C ARG A 285 -11.23 -37.74 -21.07
N GLN A 286 -9.90 -37.65 -21.21
CA GLN A 286 -9.19 -36.37 -21.03
C GLN A 286 -8.91 -35.60 -22.33
N LYS A 287 -9.12 -36.21 -23.51
CA LYS A 287 -9.01 -35.52 -24.82
C LYS A 287 -10.33 -34.94 -25.34
N SER A 288 -11.42 -35.03 -24.57
CA SER A 288 -12.77 -34.62 -24.98
C SER A 288 -13.31 -33.37 -24.28
N ILE A 289 -12.58 -32.79 -23.32
CA ILE A 289 -13.00 -31.57 -22.61
C ILE A 289 -12.33 -30.33 -23.22
N GLU A 290 -11.08 -30.44 -23.67
CA GLU A 290 -10.33 -29.33 -24.28
C GLU A 290 -10.83 -28.97 -25.70
N ILE A 291 -11.55 -29.89 -26.38
CA ILE A 291 -12.18 -29.63 -27.68
C ILE A 291 -13.62 -29.06 -27.51
N MET A 292 -14.22 -29.12 -26.32
CA MET A 292 -15.60 -28.64 -26.08
C MET A 292 -15.67 -27.17 -25.65
N LEU A 293 -14.55 -26.56 -25.24
CA LEU A 293 -14.48 -25.16 -24.79
C LEU A 293 -14.11 -24.14 -25.90
N LEU A 294 -13.97 -24.59 -27.15
CA LEU A 294 -13.62 -23.73 -28.30
C LEU A 294 -14.75 -23.61 -29.33
N GLN A 295 -16.01 -23.92 -28.98
CA GLN A 295 -17.09 -23.98 -29.97
C GLN A 295 -18.45 -23.43 -29.50
N GLU A 296 -18.46 -22.34 -28.73
CA GLU A 296 -19.64 -21.49 -28.52
C GLU A 296 -19.47 -20.12 -29.19
N GLY A 297 -19.38 -20.14 -30.51
CA GLY A 297 -19.25 -18.95 -31.34
C GLY A 297 -19.52 -19.21 -32.82
N ALA A 298 -20.63 -19.88 -33.18
CA ALA A 298 -21.27 -19.81 -34.50
C ALA A 298 -22.58 -20.62 -34.52
N VAL A 299 -23.69 -19.98 -34.92
CA VAL A 299 -25.00 -20.59 -35.15
C VAL A 299 -25.21 -20.73 -36.67
N LEU A 300 -25.62 -21.93 -37.13
CA LEU A 300 -26.70 -22.23 -38.11
C LEU A 300 -26.41 -23.44 -39.02
N SER A 301 -27.48 -24.22 -39.23
CA SER A 301 -27.81 -25.19 -40.31
C SER A 301 -27.42 -26.68 -40.21
N SER A 302 -28.48 -27.49 -40.02
CA SER A 302 -28.83 -28.83 -40.55
C SER A 302 -27.77 -29.93 -40.74
N GLU A 303 -27.99 -31.06 -40.05
CA GLU A 303 -28.63 -32.30 -40.59
C GLU A 303 -28.03 -33.61 -40.04
N ASN A 304 -28.95 -34.45 -39.53
CA ASN A 304 -28.99 -35.91 -39.43
C ASN A 304 -27.75 -36.74 -39.00
N GLY A 305 -27.95 -37.51 -37.92
CA GLY A 305 -27.19 -38.76 -37.70
C GLY A 305 -27.30 -39.35 -36.30
N LYS A 306 -28.21 -40.32 -36.14
CA LYS A 306 -28.54 -41.07 -34.90
C LYS A 306 -27.32 -41.74 -34.24
N THR A 307 -27.26 -41.76 -32.90
CA THR A 307 -27.22 -43.01 -32.08
C THR A 307 -27.22 -42.77 -30.56
N LYS A 308 -27.99 -43.61 -29.86
CA LYS A 308 -28.33 -43.62 -28.43
C LYS A 308 -27.13 -43.69 -27.47
N LYS A 309 -27.13 -42.89 -26.39
CA LYS A 309 -26.36 -43.15 -25.17
C LYS A 309 -27.19 -42.94 -23.90
N ARG A 310 -26.98 -43.89 -22.99
CA ARG A 310 -27.58 -44.13 -21.67
C ARG A 310 -27.28 -42.98 -20.70
N THR A 311 -28.32 -42.46 -20.06
CA THR A 311 -28.30 -41.37 -19.07
C THR A 311 -27.88 -41.87 -17.68
N GLU A 312 -26.93 -41.17 -17.06
CA GLU A 312 -26.69 -41.16 -15.60
C GLU A 312 -26.99 -39.73 -15.09
N PRO A 313 -27.48 -39.58 -13.84
CA PRO A 313 -28.10 -38.34 -13.39
C PRO A 313 -27.04 -37.27 -13.05
N ILE A 314 -27.11 -36.13 -13.75
CA ILE A 314 -26.34 -34.93 -13.42
C ILE A 314 -26.96 -34.32 -12.15
N VAL A 315 -26.20 -34.29 -11.06
CA VAL A 315 -26.54 -33.48 -9.87
C VAL A 315 -26.42 -32.02 -10.28
N LYS A 316 -27.57 -31.34 -10.41
CA LYS A 316 -27.65 -29.91 -10.70
C LYS A 316 -27.05 -29.14 -9.51
N VAL A 317 -25.86 -28.57 -9.68
CA VAL A 317 -25.33 -27.57 -8.73
C VAL A 317 -26.24 -26.36 -8.84
N LYS A 318 -26.94 -26.02 -7.75
CA LYS A 318 -27.79 -24.83 -7.72
C LYS A 318 -26.91 -23.58 -7.87
N PRO A 319 -27.28 -22.61 -8.73
CA PRO A 319 -26.54 -21.37 -8.83
C PRO A 319 -26.59 -20.63 -7.48
N ILE A 320 -25.42 -20.31 -6.93
CA ILE A 320 -25.28 -19.53 -5.70
C ILE A 320 -25.57 -18.06 -6.06
N ASN A 321 -26.52 -17.44 -5.36
CA ASN A 321 -26.88 -16.04 -5.55
C ASN A 321 -26.22 -15.21 -4.45
N TYR A 322 -25.50 -14.16 -4.84
CA TYR A 322 -24.82 -13.26 -3.91
C TYR A 322 -25.67 -12.03 -3.62
N PRO A 323 -25.57 -11.44 -2.42
CA PRO A 323 -24.70 -11.83 -1.29
C PRO A 323 -25.22 -13.04 -0.49
N ILE A 324 -24.33 -13.91 -0.02
CA ILE A 324 -24.63 -15.06 0.85
C ILE A 324 -23.72 -15.04 2.08
N GLU A 325 -24.20 -15.48 3.24
CA GLU A 325 -23.36 -15.62 4.44
C GLU A 325 -22.37 -16.80 4.29
N ASP A 326 -21.15 -16.62 4.77
CA ASP A 326 -20.04 -17.59 4.64
C ASP A 326 -20.37 -18.98 5.22
N THR A 327 -21.23 -19.04 6.24
CA THR A 327 -21.70 -20.29 6.85
C THR A 327 -22.65 -21.10 5.97
N LEU A 328 -23.26 -20.46 4.96
CA LEU A 328 -24.22 -21.08 4.04
C LEU A 328 -23.57 -21.54 2.72
N LEU A 329 -22.29 -21.23 2.52
CA LEU A 329 -21.49 -21.74 1.41
C LEU A 329 -21.13 -23.22 1.67
N GLN A 330 -21.48 -24.10 0.73
CA GLN A 330 -21.07 -25.49 0.83
C GLN A 330 -19.60 -25.63 0.44
N PRO A 331 -18.79 -26.36 1.23
CA PRO A 331 -17.38 -26.55 0.93
C PRO A 331 -17.21 -27.28 -0.40
N SER A 332 -16.27 -26.79 -1.21
CA SER A 332 -15.94 -27.35 -2.52
C SER A 332 -15.30 -28.74 -2.36
N GLN A 333 -15.37 -29.58 -3.40
CA GLN A 333 -14.70 -30.90 -3.41
C GLN A 333 -13.18 -30.81 -3.17
N SER A 334 -12.58 -29.66 -3.45
CA SER A 334 -11.19 -29.32 -3.15
C SER A 334 -10.93 -29.04 -1.66
N GLU A 335 -11.88 -28.44 -0.94
CA GLU A 335 -11.74 -28.14 0.50
C GLU A 335 -11.94 -29.36 1.39
N LEU A 336 -12.68 -30.36 0.91
CA LEU A 336 -12.81 -31.68 1.56
C LEU A 336 -11.48 -32.45 1.62
N SER A 337 -10.44 -32.00 0.89
CA SER A 337 -9.09 -32.58 0.90
C SER A 337 -8.10 -31.84 1.80
N LEU A 338 -8.52 -30.74 2.45
CA LEU A 338 -7.72 -30.07 3.46
C LEU A 338 -7.61 -31.03 4.66
N GLY A 339 -6.39 -31.43 5.00
CA GLY A 339 -6.13 -32.30 6.15
C GLY A 339 -6.63 -31.71 7.47
N GLU A 340 -6.60 -32.52 8.53
CA GLU A 340 -7.00 -32.06 9.87
C GLU A 340 -6.27 -30.77 10.25
N ARG A 341 -7.04 -29.83 10.83
CA ARG A 341 -6.54 -28.55 11.31
C ARG A 341 -5.32 -28.80 12.21
N PRO A 342 -4.17 -28.13 11.97
CA PRO A 342 -3.03 -28.29 12.84
C PRO A 342 -3.41 -27.93 14.28
N PRO A 343 -2.93 -28.69 15.28
CA PRO A 343 -3.21 -28.41 16.67
C PRO A 343 -2.69 -27.02 17.03
N TRP A 344 -3.36 -26.37 17.98
CA TRP A 344 -2.91 -25.09 18.51
C TRP A 344 -1.51 -25.24 19.09
N SER A 345 -0.55 -24.45 18.61
CA SER A 345 0.76 -24.39 19.26
C SER A 345 0.56 -23.85 20.68
N SER A 346 1.09 -24.61 21.66
CA SER A 346 1.09 -24.24 23.07
C SER A 346 2.52 -23.89 23.54
N ASP A 347 3.38 -23.53 22.59
CA ASP A 347 4.82 -23.33 22.80
C ASP A 347 5.08 -21.94 23.39
N PHE A 348 4.46 -21.65 24.53
CA PHE A 348 4.68 -20.42 25.28
C PHE A 348 5.90 -20.57 26.19
N VAL A 349 6.67 -19.51 26.33
CA VAL A 349 7.84 -19.46 27.23
C VAL A 349 7.38 -19.32 28.68
N LEU A 350 6.23 -18.69 28.91
CA LEU A 350 5.60 -18.55 30.22
C LEU A 350 4.53 -19.63 30.49
N PRO A 351 4.30 -19.98 31.77
CA PRO A 351 3.21 -20.89 32.14
C PRO A 351 1.85 -20.41 31.63
N MET A 352 0.99 -21.33 31.19
CA MET A 352 -0.34 -21.03 30.61
C MET A 352 -1.20 -20.11 31.48
N HIS A 353 -1.14 -20.23 32.80
CA HIS A 353 -1.91 -19.40 33.72
C HIS A 353 -1.49 -17.92 33.73
N CYS A 354 -0.26 -17.61 33.31
CA CYS A 354 0.25 -16.24 33.21
C CYS A 354 -0.05 -15.58 31.86
N ILE A 355 -0.39 -16.35 30.82
CA ILE A 355 -0.55 -15.83 29.46
C ILE A 355 -1.73 -14.87 29.34
N GLY A 356 -2.87 -15.15 29.99
CA GLY A 356 -4.01 -14.23 30.00
C GLY A 356 -3.64 -12.85 30.58
N PRO A 357 -3.13 -12.78 31.83
CA PRO A 357 -2.64 -11.54 32.42
C PRO A 357 -1.53 -10.86 31.61
N LEU A 358 -0.59 -11.63 31.05
CA LEU A 358 0.48 -11.11 30.20
C LEU A 358 -0.08 -10.36 28.99
N LEU A 359 -1.01 -11.00 28.26
CA LEU A 359 -1.64 -10.40 27.07
C LEU A 359 -2.46 -9.18 27.44
N MET A 360 -3.15 -9.19 28.59
CA MET A 360 -3.89 -8.05 29.09
C MET A 360 -2.96 -6.85 29.36
N ILE A 361 -1.84 -7.09 30.04
CA ILE A 361 -0.84 -6.06 30.36
C ILE A 361 -0.15 -5.56 29.08
N TRP A 362 0.26 -6.46 28.19
CA TRP A 362 0.89 -6.11 26.92
C TRP A 362 -0.05 -5.30 26.02
N ASN A 363 -1.34 -5.68 25.96
CA ASN A 363 -2.35 -4.93 25.22
C ASN A 363 -2.56 -3.53 25.83
N PHE A 364 -2.60 -3.40 27.16
CA PHE A 364 -2.65 -2.09 27.82
C PHE A 364 -1.46 -1.21 27.44
N PHE A 365 -0.24 -1.75 27.53
CA PHE A 365 0.96 -1.01 27.12
C PHE A 365 0.94 -0.63 25.64
N SER A 366 0.45 -1.52 24.77
CA SER A 366 0.36 -1.26 23.33
C SER A 366 -0.66 -0.16 22.99
N LEU A 367 -1.81 -0.14 23.67
CA LEU A 367 -2.87 0.85 23.45
C LEU A 367 -2.52 2.23 24.03
N PHE A 368 -1.91 2.25 25.22
CA PHE A 368 -1.63 3.49 25.94
C PHE A 368 -0.17 3.94 25.87
N ALA A 369 0.68 3.29 25.06
CA ALA A 369 2.13 3.58 24.93
C ALA A 369 2.44 5.08 24.81
N ARG A 370 1.64 5.82 24.03
CA ARG A 370 1.79 7.26 23.82
C ARG A 370 1.53 8.08 25.09
N VAL A 371 0.53 7.68 25.87
CA VAL A 371 0.12 8.39 27.10
C VAL A 371 1.14 8.16 28.20
N ILE A 372 1.56 6.91 28.38
CA ILE A 372 2.53 6.52 29.41
C ILE A 372 3.99 6.80 28.99
N ARG A 373 4.22 7.28 27.76
CA ARG A 373 5.55 7.55 27.16
C ARG A 373 6.50 6.35 27.24
N LEU A 374 5.98 5.15 27.00
CA LEU A 374 6.76 3.92 27.00
C LEU A 374 7.22 3.62 25.56
N SER A 375 8.48 3.18 25.41
CA SER A 375 8.99 2.72 24.12
C SER A 375 8.20 1.51 23.60
N HIS A 376 8.13 1.34 22.26
CA HIS A 376 7.43 0.21 21.68
C HIS A 376 8.26 -1.08 21.84
N PHE A 377 7.62 -2.18 22.23
CA PHE A 377 8.25 -3.50 22.36
C PHE A 377 7.31 -4.61 21.90
N SER A 378 7.89 -5.70 21.40
CA SER A 378 7.14 -6.87 20.95
C SER A 378 6.69 -7.76 22.12
N LEU A 379 5.67 -8.59 21.89
CA LEU A 379 5.22 -9.57 22.88
C LEU A 379 6.35 -10.53 23.30
N GLU A 380 7.20 -10.93 22.33
CA GLU A 380 8.36 -11.79 22.57
C GLU A 380 9.40 -11.10 23.48
N GLN A 381 9.68 -9.81 23.26
CA GLN A 381 10.57 -9.04 24.13
C GLN A 381 10.03 -8.92 25.56
N PHE A 382 8.72 -8.75 25.70
CA PHE A 382 8.06 -8.71 26.99
C PHE A 382 8.16 -10.06 27.71
N GLU A 383 7.89 -11.14 26.99
CA GLU A 383 8.00 -12.51 27.50
C GLU A 383 9.43 -12.85 27.94
N MET A 384 10.43 -12.49 27.13
CA MET A 384 11.85 -12.64 27.49
C MET A 384 12.23 -11.82 28.73
N SER A 385 11.71 -10.59 28.86
CA SER A 385 12.00 -9.73 29.99
C SER A 385 11.48 -10.28 31.33
N LEU A 386 10.43 -11.10 31.30
CA LEU A 386 9.87 -11.78 32.48
C LEU A 386 10.62 -13.06 32.86
N LYS A 387 11.35 -13.66 31.92
CA LYS A 387 12.17 -14.87 32.15
C LYS A 387 13.54 -14.56 32.77
N CYS A 388 14.07 -13.36 32.57
CA CYS A 388 15.45 -13.03 32.96
C CYS A 388 15.64 -12.93 34.48
N SER A 389 16.25 -13.96 35.08
CA SER A 389 16.65 -13.99 36.50
C SER A 389 18.02 -13.35 36.79
N LYS A 390 18.83 -13.01 35.78
CA LYS A 390 20.26 -12.64 35.96
C LYS A 390 20.66 -11.27 35.41
N VAL A 391 19.81 -10.60 34.65
CA VAL A 391 20.05 -9.26 34.09
C VAL A 391 18.89 -8.39 34.49
N ASP A 392 19.18 -7.20 35.02
CA ASP A 392 18.19 -6.19 35.34
C ASP A 392 17.30 -5.91 34.12
N PRO A 393 16.00 -6.26 34.15
CA PRO A 393 15.14 -6.11 33.00
C PRO A 393 14.82 -4.61 32.81
N THR A 394 15.55 -3.97 31.90
CA THR A 394 15.42 -2.54 31.57
C THR A 394 13.98 -2.21 31.15
N LEU A 395 13.36 -3.06 30.34
CA LEU A 395 11.97 -2.92 29.89
C LEU A 395 10.98 -2.93 31.06
N LEU A 396 11.12 -3.84 32.03
CA LEU A 396 10.25 -3.86 33.21
C LEU A 396 10.47 -2.61 34.06
N LYS A 397 11.71 -2.17 34.26
CA LYS A 397 12.02 -0.96 35.03
C LYS A 397 11.40 0.28 34.39
N GLU A 398 11.53 0.42 33.07
CA GLU A 398 10.93 1.51 32.29
C GLU A 398 9.40 1.47 32.39
N ALA A 399 8.78 0.29 32.20
CA ALA A 399 7.34 0.13 32.32
C ALA A 399 6.81 0.45 33.72
N HIS A 400 7.51 0.00 34.78
CA HIS A 400 7.14 0.32 36.16
C HIS A 400 7.29 1.82 36.46
N TYR A 401 8.38 2.44 36.02
CA TYR A 401 8.60 3.87 36.19
C TYR A 401 7.52 4.69 35.45
N ALA A 402 7.19 4.32 34.22
CA ALA A 402 6.13 4.96 33.43
C ALA A 402 4.77 4.88 34.12
N LEU A 403 4.39 3.71 34.65
CA LEU A 403 3.14 3.54 35.40
C LEU A 403 3.12 4.35 36.69
N ILE A 404 4.21 4.31 37.48
CA ILE A 404 4.30 5.06 38.74
C ILE A 404 4.22 6.56 38.47
N LYS A 405 4.88 7.05 37.42
CA LYS A 405 4.82 8.45 37.03
C LYS A 405 3.38 8.90 36.73
N VAL A 406 2.67 8.12 35.92
CA VAL A 406 1.27 8.41 35.56
C VAL A 406 0.36 8.41 36.79
N ILE A 407 0.60 7.50 37.74
CA ILE A 407 -0.14 7.48 39.00
C ILE A 407 0.18 8.73 39.82
N LEU A 408 1.46 9.07 40.01
CA LEU A 408 1.89 10.21 40.81
C LEU A 408 1.55 11.59 40.21
N ASP A 409 1.27 11.65 38.91
CA ASP A 409 0.75 12.86 38.25
C ASP A 409 -0.71 13.16 38.67
N ASP A 410 -1.43 12.21 39.29
CA ASP A 410 -2.79 12.42 39.82
C ASP A 410 -2.76 12.99 41.26
N PRO A 411 -3.23 14.24 41.49
CA PRO A 411 -3.12 14.94 42.78
C PRO A 411 -3.64 14.18 44.01
N PRO A 412 -4.81 13.50 44.00
CA PRO A 412 -5.30 12.79 45.18
C PRO A 412 -4.44 11.57 45.54
N THR A 413 -3.82 10.91 44.56
CA THR A 413 -2.95 9.75 44.85
C THR A 413 -1.57 10.20 45.34
N LEU A 414 -1.07 11.34 44.86
CA LEU A 414 0.17 11.96 45.34
C LEU A 414 0.06 12.33 46.83
N GLU A 415 -1.06 12.93 47.25
CA GLU A 415 -1.31 13.24 48.67
C GLU A 415 -1.40 11.97 49.53
N ALA A 416 -2.04 10.91 49.03
CA ALA A 416 -2.13 9.63 49.72
C ALA A 416 -0.77 8.92 49.84
N PHE A 417 0.08 9.04 48.81
CA PHE A 417 1.44 8.50 48.82
C PHE A 417 2.34 9.25 49.80
N GLN A 418 2.25 10.59 49.83
CA GLN A 418 3.00 11.43 50.78
C GLN A 418 2.61 11.20 52.24
N LYS A 419 1.34 10.87 52.53
CA LYS A 419 0.87 10.55 53.90
C LYS A 419 1.32 9.19 54.42
N ARG A 420 1.72 8.26 53.55
CA ARG A 420 2.17 6.90 53.91
C ARG A 420 3.70 6.76 54.00
N ARG A 421 4.44 7.79 53.60
CA ARG A 421 5.89 7.90 53.76
C ARG A 421 6.20 8.67 55.04
#